data_AF-A0A938EXL8-F1
#
_entry.id   AF-A0A938EXL8-F1
#
_cell.length_a   1.000
_cell.length_b   1.000
_cell.length_c   1.000
_cell.angle_alpha   90.00
_cell.angle_beta   90.00
_cell.angle_gamma   90.00
#
_symmetry.space_group_name_H-M   'P 1'
#
loop_
_entity.id
_entity.type
_entity.pdbx_description
1 polymer ?
#
loop_
_entity_poly.entity_id
_entity_poly.type
_entity_poly.pdbx_seq_one_letter_code
_entity_poly.pdbx_strand_id
1 'polypeptide(L)'
;MKTKEIFLKDPLAWKLINEGVSSNNDEDLATLRYELESFVCDGEYLNGMRRILQGYRDKFDGSEQKAAWISGFYGSGKSHLAKVLRYLWINFAFPDGTTAQSIAHLPDEITDLLREIETLGKRHTGLHMAGGTLKAGSGSVRLRIMSLFFKSVGLPSSYPYAKFILHLKRDGKLADFKKAIEAQGKDFDKELGRLYTSGAVAKAYIHCYDHMKDPSQVGPLLKAEYSNVEDVSIEEMCNIIRESISIDGKIPCTLLVLDEIQQFIGQDAQIALDVQEVTEALSKQMQGRLMI
;
A
#
# COMPACT_ATOMS: atom_id res chain seq x y z
N MET A 1 15.26 -35.92 -27.83
CA MET A 1 14.80 -34.73 -27.09
C MET A 1 14.16 -35.21 -25.80
N LYS A 2 14.78 -34.96 -24.65
CA LYS A 2 14.21 -35.30 -23.34
C LYS A 2 13.14 -34.26 -23.01
N THR A 3 12.02 -34.65 -22.40
CA THR A 3 10.92 -33.72 -22.05
C THR A 3 11.40 -32.51 -21.24
N LYS A 4 12.43 -32.68 -20.41
CA LYS A 4 13.03 -31.58 -19.62
C LYS A 4 13.66 -30.47 -20.47
N GLU A 5 14.04 -30.76 -21.71
CA GLU A 5 14.65 -29.82 -22.66
C GLU A 5 13.61 -28.90 -23.33
N ILE A 6 12.31 -29.15 -23.12
CA ILE A 6 11.20 -28.31 -23.60
C ILE A 6 10.96 -27.11 -22.67
N PHE A 7 11.25 -27.28 -21.37
CA PHE A 7 10.95 -26.27 -20.37
C PHE A 7 12.00 -25.16 -20.36
N LEU A 8 11.56 -23.92 -20.12
CA LEU A 8 12.44 -22.76 -19.97
C LEU A 8 13.47 -22.93 -18.84
N LYS A 9 13.09 -23.66 -17.78
CA LYS A 9 13.95 -23.99 -16.63
C LYS A 9 13.92 -25.50 -16.39
N ASP A 10 15.05 -26.09 -15.96
CA ASP A 10 15.10 -27.54 -15.71
C ASP A 10 14.15 -27.91 -14.55
N PRO A 11 13.07 -28.68 -14.80
CA PRO A 11 12.07 -29.00 -13.80
C PRO A 11 12.61 -29.89 -12.67
N LEU A 12 13.78 -30.51 -12.84
CA LEU A 12 14.42 -31.33 -11.80
C LEU A 12 15.25 -30.49 -10.81
N ALA A 13 15.65 -29.27 -11.20
CA ALA A 13 16.40 -28.35 -10.37
C ALA A 13 15.53 -27.20 -9.83
N TRP A 14 14.39 -26.94 -10.46
CA TRP A 14 13.49 -25.83 -10.12
C TRP A 14 12.55 -26.21 -8.97
N LYS A 15 12.55 -25.43 -7.88
CA LYS A 15 11.63 -25.58 -6.74
C LYS A 15 10.62 -24.44 -6.72
N LEU A 16 9.34 -24.76 -6.56
CA LEU A 16 8.28 -23.78 -6.32
C LEU A 16 8.40 -23.24 -4.88
N ILE A 17 8.92 -22.02 -4.72
CA ILE A 17 9.11 -21.43 -3.38
C ILE A 17 7.77 -21.05 -2.74
N ASN A 18 6.82 -20.57 -3.53
CA ASN A 18 5.49 -20.15 -3.07
C ASN A 18 4.43 -21.27 -3.08
N GLU A 19 4.84 -22.53 -3.28
CA GLU A 19 3.94 -23.69 -3.38
C GLU A 19 2.80 -23.54 -4.42
N GLY A 20 2.98 -22.63 -5.40
CA GLY A 20 1.98 -22.33 -6.42
C GLY A 20 0.91 -21.30 -6.03
N VAL A 21 1.03 -20.65 -4.86
CA VAL A 21 0.07 -19.64 -4.38
C VAL A 21 0.78 -18.30 -4.13
N SER A 22 0.32 -17.25 -4.80
CA SER A 22 0.81 -15.88 -4.58
C SER A 22 -0.06 -15.14 -3.57
N SER A 23 0.55 -14.56 -2.54
CA SER A 23 -0.11 -13.72 -1.55
C SER A 23 0.34 -12.26 -1.65
N ASN A 24 -0.62 -11.33 -1.72
CA ASN A 24 -0.38 -9.88 -1.67
C ASN A 24 -0.17 -9.31 -0.27
N ASN A 25 -0.27 -10.16 0.77
CA ASN A 25 -0.05 -9.77 2.17
C ASN A 25 1.35 -10.13 2.67
N ASP A 26 2.07 -10.98 1.94
CA ASP A 26 3.42 -11.43 2.27
C ASP A 26 4.48 -10.60 1.53
N GLU A 27 5.53 -10.23 2.26
CA GLU A 27 6.64 -9.39 1.84
C GLU A 27 7.98 -10.14 1.90
N ASP A 28 7.97 -11.47 2.04
CA ASP A 28 9.18 -12.29 1.94
C ASP A 28 9.91 -12.05 0.60
N LEU A 29 11.13 -11.52 0.71
CA LEU A 29 11.92 -11.09 -0.45
C LEU A 29 12.36 -12.25 -1.33
N ALA A 30 12.59 -13.44 -0.76
CA ALA A 30 12.96 -14.62 -1.52
C ALA A 30 11.79 -15.10 -2.40
N THR A 31 10.59 -15.13 -1.83
CA THR A 31 9.35 -15.43 -2.54
C THR A 31 9.05 -14.39 -3.61
N LEU A 32 9.19 -13.10 -3.30
CA LEU A 32 9.00 -12.03 -4.28
C LEU A 32 9.97 -12.15 -5.47
N ARG A 33 11.26 -12.37 -5.21
CA ARG A 33 12.26 -12.57 -6.27
C ARG A 33 11.86 -13.74 -7.16
N TYR A 34 11.51 -14.86 -6.55
CA TYR A 34 11.04 -16.05 -7.26
C TYR A 34 9.82 -15.75 -8.14
N GLU A 35 8.83 -15.03 -7.61
CA GLU A 35 7.61 -14.68 -8.34
C GLU A 35 7.87 -13.72 -9.52
N LEU A 36 8.85 -12.83 -9.42
CA LEU A 36 9.27 -11.95 -10.51
C LEU A 36 10.07 -12.71 -11.59
N GLU A 37 11.04 -13.53 -11.20
CA GLU A 37 11.88 -14.33 -12.13
C GLU A 37 11.11 -15.45 -12.83
N SER A 38 9.99 -15.89 -12.26
CA SER A 38 9.09 -16.89 -12.85
C SER A 38 7.93 -16.27 -13.64
N PHE A 39 7.79 -14.95 -13.61
CA PHE A 39 6.70 -14.27 -14.28
C PHE A 39 6.90 -14.27 -15.80
N VAL A 40 5.89 -14.77 -16.52
CA VAL A 40 5.85 -14.74 -17.99
C VAL A 40 4.73 -13.81 -18.41
N CYS A 41 5.11 -12.67 -18.96
CA CYS A 41 4.18 -11.67 -19.48
C CYS A 41 3.84 -11.97 -20.94
N ASP A 42 2.82 -12.78 -21.18
CA ASP A 42 2.32 -13.11 -22.51
C ASP A 42 0.79 -13.25 -22.53
N GLY A 43 0.17 -13.26 -23.71
CA GLY A 43 -1.26 -13.42 -23.90
C GLY A 43 -2.09 -12.43 -23.07
N GLU A 44 -2.98 -12.96 -22.23
CA GLU A 44 -3.88 -12.13 -21.41
C GLU A 44 -3.16 -11.32 -20.31
N TYR A 45 -2.01 -11.78 -19.82
CA TYR A 45 -1.21 -10.98 -18.86
C TYR A 45 -0.62 -9.75 -19.54
N LEU A 46 -0.07 -9.92 -20.74
CA LEU A 46 0.42 -8.84 -21.58
C LEU A 46 -0.70 -7.84 -21.89
N ASN A 47 -1.85 -8.34 -22.35
CA ASN A 47 -3.02 -7.51 -22.66
C ASN A 47 -3.52 -6.71 -21.44
N GLY A 48 -3.60 -7.37 -20.28
CA GLY A 48 -4.03 -6.76 -19.02
C GLY A 48 -3.07 -5.68 -18.54
N MET A 49 -1.77 -5.98 -18.41
CA MET A 49 -0.75 -5.00 -17.99
C MET A 49 -0.72 -3.80 -18.91
N ARG A 50 -0.72 -4.03 -20.22
CA ARG A 50 -0.73 -2.98 -21.22
C ARG A 50 -1.90 -2.03 -21.02
N ARG A 51 -3.12 -2.55 -20.88
CA ARG A 51 -4.33 -1.74 -20.68
C ARG A 51 -4.27 -0.91 -19.40
N ILE A 52 -3.74 -1.47 -18.31
CA ILE A 52 -3.60 -0.78 -17.02
C ILE A 52 -2.57 0.34 -17.14
N LEU A 53 -1.36 0.03 -17.61
CA LEU A 53 -0.25 0.98 -17.69
C LEU A 53 -0.54 2.11 -18.70
N GLN A 54 -1.06 1.78 -19.88
CA GLN A 54 -1.49 2.77 -20.88
C GLN A 54 -2.63 3.63 -20.34
N GLY A 55 -3.63 3.01 -19.71
CA GLY A 55 -4.76 3.73 -19.11
C GLY A 55 -4.32 4.77 -18.09
N TYR A 56 -3.37 4.39 -17.22
CA TYR A 56 -2.80 5.33 -16.25
C TYR A 56 -2.07 6.49 -16.92
N ARG A 57 -1.12 6.16 -17.80
CA ARG A 57 -0.29 7.14 -18.51
C ARG A 57 -1.14 8.14 -19.29
N ASP A 58 -2.09 7.65 -20.07
CA ASP A 58 -2.91 8.48 -20.96
C ASP A 58 -3.85 9.43 -20.19
N LYS A 59 -4.16 9.11 -18.93
CA LYS A 59 -5.00 9.91 -18.04
C LYS A 59 -4.24 10.60 -16.92
N PHE A 60 -2.91 10.57 -16.97
CA PHE A 60 -2.07 11.08 -15.89
C PHE A 60 -2.43 12.51 -15.48
N ASP A 61 -2.58 13.43 -16.45
CA ASP A 61 -2.99 14.83 -16.22
C ASP A 61 -4.51 15.06 -16.35
N GLY A 62 -5.29 13.98 -16.34
CA GLY A 62 -6.74 14.03 -16.30
C GLY A 62 -7.30 14.34 -14.91
N SER A 63 -8.59 14.66 -14.86
CA SER A 63 -9.32 14.89 -13.61
C SER A 63 -9.64 13.61 -12.84
N GLU A 64 -9.52 12.45 -13.48
CA GLU A 64 -9.90 11.14 -12.92
C GLU A 64 -9.03 10.03 -13.52
N GLN A 65 -8.63 9.07 -12.69
CA GLN A 65 -8.05 7.79 -13.13
C GLN A 65 -9.11 6.69 -13.06
N LYS A 66 -9.27 5.92 -14.14
CA LYS A 66 -10.19 4.78 -14.12
C LYS A 66 -9.52 3.59 -13.45
N ALA A 67 -10.17 3.03 -12.44
CA ALA A 67 -9.75 1.77 -11.83
C ALA A 67 -9.78 0.61 -12.83
N ALA A 68 -8.93 -0.38 -12.59
CA ALA A 68 -8.85 -1.61 -13.36
C ALA A 68 -9.44 -2.80 -12.59
N TRP A 69 -10.20 -3.64 -13.28
CA TRP A 69 -10.72 -4.89 -12.73
C TRP A 69 -10.05 -6.09 -13.38
N ILE A 70 -9.26 -6.84 -12.61
CA ILE A 70 -8.61 -8.07 -13.07
C ILE A 70 -9.57 -9.25 -12.85
N SER A 71 -10.22 -9.71 -13.92
CA SER A 71 -11.12 -10.86 -13.89
C SER A 71 -10.48 -12.13 -14.48
N GLY A 72 -10.96 -13.29 -14.04
CA GLY A 72 -10.44 -14.60 -14.49
C GLY A 72 -10.76 -15.72 -13.51
N PHE A 73 -10.63 -16.97 -13.97
CA PHE A 73 -10.95 -18.17 -13.18
C PHE A 73 -9.99 -18.39 -11.99
N TYR A 74 -10.39 -19.19 -11.01
CA TYR A 74 -9.48 -19.61 -9.94
C TYR A 74 -8.25 -20.31 -10.53
N GLY A 75 -7.07 -20.04 -9.98
CA GLY A 75 -5.80 -20.58 -10.51
C GLY A 75 -5.27 -19.90 -11.78
N SER A 76 -5.96 -18.89 -12.34
CA SER A 76 -5.47 -18.16 -13.53
C SER A 76 -4.37 -17.13 -13.23
N GLY A 77 -3.84 -17.10 -11.99
CA GLY A 77 -2.76 -16.21 -11.53
C GLY A 77 -3.08 -14.70 -11.45
N LYS A 78 -4.35 -14.32 -11.25
CA LYS A 78 -4.75 -12.91 -11.03
C LYS A 78 -3.98 -12.22 -9.91
N SER A 79 -3.90 -12.86 -8.75
CA SER A 79 -3.20 -12.33 -7.58
C SER A 79 -1.69 -12.21 -7.81
N HIS A 80 -1.11 -13.14 -8.60
CA HIS A 80 0.29 -13.08 -9.03
C HIS A 80 0.53 -11.90 -9.98
N LEU A 81 -0.31 -11.72 -11.00
CA LEU A 81 -0.28 -10.55 -11.89
C LEU A 81 -0.36 -9.24 -11.10
N ALA A 82 -1.31 -9.14 -10.17
CA ALA A 82 -1.51 -7.95 -9.35
C ALA A 82 -0.29 -7.67 -8.45
N LYS A 83 0.29 -8.70 -7.83
CA LYS A 83 1.48 -8.57 -6.99
C LYS A 83 2.69 -8.15 -7.81
N VAL A 84 2.97 -8.83 -8.91
CA VAL A 84 4.10 -8.50 -9.81
C VAL A 84 3.98 -7.07 -10.30
N LEU A 85 2.80 -6.64 -10.74
CA LEU A 85 2.56 -5.27 -11.18
C LEU A 85 2.92 -4.24 -10.11
N ARG A 86 2.59 -4.46 -8.82
CA ARG A 86 2.96 -3.55 -7.73
C ARG A 86 4.47 -3.33 -7.64
N TYR A 87 5.24 -4.40 -7.66
CA TYR A 87 6.70 -4.31 -7.50
C TYR A 87 7.40 -3.83 -8.77
N LEU A 88 6.84 -4.10 -9.96
CA LEU A 88 7.27 -3.49 -11.21
C LEU A 88 7.02 -1.98 -11.24
N TRP A 89 5.87 -1.53 -10.70
CA TRP A 89 5.45 -0.12 -10.67
C TRP A 89 6.48 0.79 -10.01
N ILE A 90 7.00 0.38 -8.85
CA ILE A 90 8.05 1.15 -8.14
C ILE A 90 9.47 0.73 -8.54
N ASN A 91 9.62 -0.18 -9.50
CA ASN A 91 10.88 -0.84 -9.86
C ASN A 91 11.68 -1.28 -8.62
N PHE A 92 11.05 -2.06 -7.75
CA PHE A 92 11.56 -2.39 -6.42
C PHE A 92 13.03 -2.84 -6.46
N ALA A 93 13.87 -2.22 -5.63
CA ALA A 93 15.29 -2.52 -5.52
C ALA A 93 15.55 -3.56 -4.41
N PHE A 94 16.17 -4.67 -4.78
CA PHE A 94 16.59 -5.70 -3.84
C PHE A 94 17.89 -5.31 -3.13
N PRO A 95 18.20 -5.94 -1.97
CA PRO A 95 19.43 -5.65 -1.23
C PRO A 95 20.74 -5.89 -2.01
N ASP A 96 20.71 -6.73 -3.04
CA ASP A 96 21.84 -7.01 -3.92
C ASP A 96 22.00 -6.02 -5.09
N GLY A 97 21.15 -4.99 -5.15
CA GLY A 97 21.16 -3.96 -6.19
C GLY A 97 20.42 -4.33 -7.48
N THR A 98 19.91 -5.56 -7.61
CA THR A 98 19.01 -5.90 -8.72
C THR A 98 17.64 -5.24 -8.52
N THR A 99 16.90 -5.01 -9.60
CA THR A 99 15.56 -4.42 -9.54
C THR A 99 14.50 -5.34 -10.11
N ALA A 100 13.24 -5.13 -9.72
CA ALA A 100 12.11 -5.93 -10.21
C ALA A 100 12.03 -5.96 -11.75
N GLN A 101 12.24 -4.82 -12.42
CA GLN A 101 12.23 -4.76 -13.89
C GLN A 101 13.46 -5.41 -14.53
N SER A 102 14.58 -5.54 -13.81
CA SER A 102 15.79 -6.19 -14.35
C SER A 102 15.73 -7.72 -14.34
N ILE A 103 14.89 -8.30 -13.48
CA ILE A 103 14.77 -9.76 -13.30
C ILE A 103 13.48 -10.35 -13.88
N ALA A 104 12.46 -9.51 -14.15
CA ALA A 104 11.22 -9.96 -14.79
C ALA A 104 11.40 -10.05 -16.31
N HIS A 105 10.90 -11.15 -16.90
CA HIS A 105 10.90 -11.33 -18.35
C HIS A 105 9.69 -10.62 -18.98
N LEU A 106 9.89 -9.37 -19.38
CA LEU A 106 8.84 -8.50 -19.91
C LEU A 106 9.03 -8.24 -21.41
N PRO A 107 7.95 -8.22 -22.22
CA PRO A 107 7.98 -7.69 -23.57
C PRO A 107 8.38 -6.22 -23.61
N ASP A 108 8.97 -5.80 -24.73
CA ASP A 108 9.45 -4.41 -24.92
C ASP A 108 8.34 -3.38 -24.66
N GLU A 109 7.12 -3.63 -25.13
CA GLU A 109 5.98 -2.73 -24.95
C GLU A 109 5.65 -2.48 -23.46
N ILE A 110 5.71 -3.51 -22.61
CA ILE A 110 5.48 -3.36 -21.16
C ILE A 110 6.65 -2.65 -20.50
N THR A 111 7.87 -2.98 -20.92
CA THR A 111 9.09 -2.34 -20.41
C THR A 111 9.07 -0.84 -20.70
N ASP A 112 8.67 -0.42 -21.90
CA ASP A 112 8.61 0.99 -22.28
C ASP A 112 7.51 1.74 -21.51
N LEU A 113 6.33 1.14 -21.32
CA LEU A 113 5.27 1.74 -20.51
C LEU A 113 5.69 1.93 -19.04
N LEU A 114 6.40 0.96 -18.46
CA LEU A 114 6.95 1.09 -17.10
C LEU A 114 8.01 2.19 -17.01
N ARG A 115 8.89 2.34 -18.02
CA ARG A 115 9.86 3.43 -18.09
C ARG A 115 9.20 4.80 -18.23
N GLU A 116 8.10 4.89 -18.97
CA GLU A 116 7.31 6.12 -19.08
C GLU A 116 6.70 6.51 -17.73
N ILE A 117 6.13 5.55 -16.99
CA ILE A 117 5.62 5.77 -15.63
C ILE A 117 6.74 6.16 -14.68
N GLU A 118 7.91 5.53 -14.76
CA GLU A 118 9.08 5.91 -13.98
C GLU A 118 9.53 7.35 -14.28
N THR A 119 9.46 7.74 -15.56
CA THR A 119 9.76 9.11 -16.00
C THR A 119 8.75 10.11 -15.44
N LEU A 120 7.46 9.76 -15.40
CA LEU A 120 6.43 10.56 -14.73
C LEU A 120 6.75 10.69 -13.23
N GLY A 121 7.06 9.58 -12.55
CA GLY A 121 7.48 9.57 -11.15
C GLY A 121 8.64 10.54 -10.89
N LYS A 122 9.72 10.47 -11.69
CA LYS A 122 10.90 11.35 -11.57
C LYS A 122 10.60 12.83 -11.82
N ARG A 123 9.65 13.15 -12.71
CA ARG A 123 9.22 14.54 -12.98
C ARG A 123 8.30 15.10 -11.89
N HIS A 124 7.68 14.22 -11.11
CA HIS A 124 6.76 14.56 -10.03
C HIS A 124 7.35 14.13 -8.68
N THR A 125 6.54 13.58 -7.77
CA THR A 125 6.94 13.21 -6.41
C THR A 125 7.26 11.73 -6.25
N GLY A 126 7.80 11.10 -7.29
CA GLY A 126 8.22 9.70 -7.25
C GLY A 126 7.07 8.72 -7.50
N LEU A 127 7.35 7.45 -7.21
CA LEU A 127 6.45 6.32 -7.37
C LEU A 127 6.07 5.79 -6.00
N HIS A 128 4.83 5.33 -5.85
CA HIS A 128 4.36 4.69 -4.62
C HIS A 128 3.49 3.48 -4.95
N MET A 129 3.49 2.49 -4.07
CA MET A 129 2.59 1.34 -4.15
C MET A 129 1.97 1.06 -2.79
N ALA A 130 0.69 0.71 -2.79
CA ALA A 130 -0.03 0.15 -1.65
C ALA A 130 -0.81 -1.09 -2.11
N GLY A 131 -1.19 -1.96 -1.18
CA GLY A 131 -2.05 -3.08 -1.51
C GLY A 131 -1.96 -4.28 -0.59
N GLY A 132 -2.91 -5.19 -0.78
CA GLY A 132 -3.14 -6.35 0.08
C GLY A 132 -4.58 -6.84 -0.10
N THR A 133 -5.03 -7.75 0.77
CA THR A 133 -6.43 -8.17 0.80
C THR A 133 -7.23 -7.34 1.81
N LEU A 134 -8.46 -6.97 1.46
CA LEU A 134 -9.32 -6.23 2.39
C LEU A 134 -9.72 -7.08 3.59
N LYS A 135 -9.82 -8.42 3.44
CA LYS A 135 -10.17 -9.35 4.52
C LYS A 135 -9.18 -9.33 5.70
N ALA A 136 -7.90 -9.03 5.44
CA ALA A 136 -6.87 -8.99 6.49
C ALA A 136 -7.02 -7.80 7.46
N GLY A 137 -7.71 -6.74 7.05
CA GLY A 137 -7.96 -5.57 7.89
C GLY A 137 -9.12 -5.75 8.88
N SER A 138 -9.46 -4.68 9.59
CA SER A 138 -10.61 -4.60 10.51
C SER A 138 -11.42 -3.34 10.27
N GLY A 139 -12.71 -3.36 10.63
CA GLY A 139 -13.61 -2.20 10.45
C GLY A 139 -14.22 -2.11 9.06
N SER A 140 -14.72 -0.91 8.71
CA SER A 140 -15.34 -0.60 7.42
C SER A 140 -14.39 -0.74 6.23
N VAL A 141 -14.93 -0.73 5.01
CA VAL A 141 -14.14 -0.71 3.76
C VAL A 141 -13.15 0.46 3.73
N ARG A 142 -13.59 1.65 4.18
CA ARG A 142 -12.77 2.87 4.26
C ARG A 142 -11.59 2.69 5.21
N LEU A 143 -11.83 2.17 6.42
CA LEU A 143 -10.76 1.89 7.39
C LEU A 143 -9.75 0.86 6.87
N ARG A 144 -10.24 -0.21 6.22
CA ARG A 144 -9.39 -1.25 5.63
C ARG A 144 -8.50 -0.68 4.52
N ILE A 145 -9.05 0.15 3.63
CA ILE A 145 -8.26 0.78 2.55
C ILE A 145 -7.22 1.75 3.12
N MET A 146 -7.57 2.58 4.11
CA MET A 146 -6.58 3.42 4.80
C MET A 146 -5.46 2.60 5.43
N SER A 147 -5.78 1.46 6.04
CA SER A 147 -4.78 0.58 6.64
C SER A 147 -3.73 0.06 5.63
N LEU A 148 -4.13 -0.15 4.37
CA LEU A 148 -3.20 -0.55 3.30
C LEU A 148 -2.21 0.58 2.96
N PHE A 149 -2.68 1.82 2.92
CA PHE A 149 -1.81 3.00 2.74
C PHE A 149 -0.93 3.26 3.96
N PHE A 150 -1.45 3.09 5.18
CA PHE A 150 -0.63 3.25 6.38
C PHE A 150 0.52 2.25 6.39
N LYS A 151 0.24 0.99 6.08
CA LYS A 151 1.28 -0.05 5.97
C LYS A 151 2.33 0.32 4.92
N SER A 152 1.94 0.84 3.76
CA SER A 152 2.87 1.18 2.68
C SER A 152 3.85 2.32 3.01
N VAL A 153 3.54 3.14 4.02
CA VAL A 153 4.42 4.22 4.52
C VAL A 153 4.95 3.98 5.94
N GLY A 154 4.80 2.75 6.46
CA GLY A 154 5.31 2.36 7.78
C GLY A 154 4.55 2.98 8.97
N LEU A 155 3.30 3.40 8.77
CA LEU A 155 2.42 3.85 9.85
C LEU A 155 1.68 2.66 10.49
N PRO A 156 1.20 2.78 11.74
CA PRO A 156 0.34 1.77 12.36
C PRO A 156 -0.92 1.53 11.52
N SER A 157 -1.34 0.27 11.37
CA SER A 157 -2.57 -0.07 10.62
C SER A 157 -3.85 0.47 11.27
N SER A 158 -3.80 0.76 12.57
CA SER A 158 -4.92 1.31 13.35
C SER A 158 -5.12 2.80 13.04
N TYR A 159 -6.32 3.16 12.57
CA TYR A 159 -6.64 4.53 12.17
C TYR A 159 -6.32 5.60 13.22
N PRO A 160 -6.73 5.47 14.50
CA PRO A 160 -6.44 6.50 15.48
C PRO A 160 -4.93 6.66 15.74
N TYR A 161 -4.18 5.56 15.67
CA TYR A 161 -2.73 5.59 15.94
C TYR A 161 -1.98 6.17 14.74
N ALA A 162 -2.39 5.82 13.51
CA ALA A 162 -1.88 6.46 12.30
C ALA A 162 -2.16 7.96 12.31
N LYS A 163 -3.38 8.37 12.63
CA LYS A 163 -3.78 9.79 12.72
C LYS A 163 -2.95 10.56 13.74
N PHE A 164 -2.70 9.98 14.91
CA PHE A 164 -1.82 10.57 15.91
C PHE A 164 -0.38 10.77 15.40
N ILE A 165 0.19 9.75 14.73
CA ILE A 165 1.53 9.87 14.14
C ILE A 165 1.57 10.89 13.00
N LEU A 166 0.52 10.97 12.17
CA LEU A 166 0.40 12.00 11.12
C LEU A 166 0.38 13.41 11.71
N HIS A 167 -0.40 13.64 12.77
CA HIS A 167 -0.41 14.93 13.47
C HIS A 167 0.96 15.27 14.06
N LEU A 168 1.63 14.31 14.71
CA LEU A 168 3.01 14.51 15.19
C LEU A 168 4.00 14.84 14.07
N LYS A 169 3.85 14.23 12.88
CA LYS A 169 4.68 14.57 11.71
C LYS A 169 4.38 15.97 11.21
N ARG A 170 3.09 16.33 11.07
CA ARG A 170 2.63 17.65 10.64
C ARG A 170 3.14 18.77 11.55
N ASP A 171 3.16 18.51 12.84
CA ASP A 171 3.62 19.47 13.85
C ASP A 171 5.16 19.48 14.00
N GLY A 172 5.88 18.62 13.27
CA GLY A 172 7.34 18.49 13.36
C GLY A 172 7.83 17.87 14.67
N LYS A 173 6.94 17.21 15.43
CA LYS A 173 7.20 16.68 16.78
C LYS A 173 7.51 15.20 16.85
N LEU A 174 7.29 14.43 15.78
CA LEU A 174 7.45 12.96 15.82
C LEU A 174 8.84 12.51 16.32
N ALA A 175 9.91 13.15 15.83
CA ALA A 175 11.28 12.79 16.20
C ALA A 175 11.55 13.03 17.70
N ASP A 176 11.12 14.18 18.22
CA ASP A 176 11.30 14.55 19.62
C ASP A 176 10.40 13.70 20.54
N PHE A 177 9.17 13.43 20.11
CA PHE A 177 8.24 12.56 20.81
C PHE A 177 8.80 11.14 20.95
N LYS A 178 9.36 10.57 19.87
CA LYS A 178 10.02 9.26 19.91
C LYS A 178 11.21 9.26 20.85
N LYS A 179 12.11 10.25 20.74
CA LYS A 179 13.27 10.39 21.64
C LYS A 179 12.86 10.53 23.10
N ALA A 180 11.79 11.26 23.41
CA ALA A 180 11.30 11.44 24.76
C ALA A 180 10.77 10.13 25.38
N ILE A 181 10.22 9.21 24.58
CA ILE A 181 9.85 7.87 25.04
C ILE A 181 11.11 7.01 25.27
N GLU A 182 12.04 7.01 24.32
CA GLU A 182 13.28 6.21 24.39
C GLU A 182 14.20 6.65 25.54
N ALA A 183 14.26 7.95 25.85
CA ALA A 183 15.00 8.48 27.00
C ALA A 183 14.47 7.97 28.35
N GLN A 184 13.24 7.45 28.39
CA GLN A 184 12.67 6.79 29.57
C GLN A 184 13.02 5.28 29.64
N GLY A 185 13.87 4.78 28.74
CA GLY A 185 14.21 3.37 28.62
C GLY A 185 13.05 2.51 28.11
N LYS A 186 12.14 3.11 27.34
CA LYS A 186 10.95 2.44 26.79
C LYS A 186 11.04 2.30 25.27
N ASP A 187 10.40 1.26 24.77
CA ASP A 187 10.28 1.00 23.34
C ASP A 187 9.10 1.80 22.76
N PHE A 188 9.37 2.57 21.71
CA PHE A 188 8.38 3.46 21.10
C PHE A 188 7.12 2.71 20.65
N ASP A 189 7.28 1.62 19.91
CA ASP A 189 6.17 0.89 19.31
C ASP A 189 5.30 0.20 20.38
N LYS A 190 5.91 -0.37 21.42
CA LYS A 190 5.18 -0.94 22.58
C LYS A 190 4.41 0.11 23.37
N GLU A 191 4.97 1.30 23.56
CA GLU A 191 4.27 2.38 24.26
C GLU A 191 3.13 2.96 23.42
N LEU A 192 3.32 3.09 22.10
CA LEU A 192 2.27 3.53 21.18
C LEU A 192 1.06 2.56 21.18
N GLY A 193 1.31 1.25 21.34
CA GLY A 193 0.25 0.25 21.54
C GLY A 193 -0.62 0.47 22.79
N ARG A 194 -0.21 1.39 23.68
CA ARG A 194 -0.93 1.80 24.90
C ARG A 194 -1.13 3.32 24.93
N LEU A 195 -1.40 3.92 23.75
CA LEU A 195 -1.51 5.37 23.54
C LEU A 195 -2.25 6.13 24.64
N TYR A 196 -3.37 5.61 25.15
CA TYR A 196 -4.19 6.31 26.14
C TYR A 196 -3.80 6.08 27.60
N THR A 197 -2.98 5.07 27.89
CA THR A 197 -2.69 4.63 29.27
C THR A 197 -1.21 4.64 29.61
N SER A 198 -0.33 4.81 28.62
CA SER A 198 1.10 4.89 28.84
C SER A 198 1.51 6.21 29.48
N GLY A 199 2.11 6.12 30.67
CA GLY A 199 2.75 7.28 31.30
C GLY A 199 3.96 7.81 30.51
N ALA A 200 4.60 6.97 29.70
CA ALA A 200 5.72 7.39 28.85
C ALA A 200 5.23 8.25 27.68
N VAL A 201 4.13 7.84 27.04
CA VAL A 201 3.41 8.65 26.04
C VAL A 201 2.96 9.98 26.64
N ALA A 202 2.37 9.96 27.83
CA ALA A 202 1.90 11.18 28.49
C ALA A 202 3.05 12.20 28.74
N LYS A 203 4.19 11.73 29.24
CA LYS A 203 5.38 12.56 29.46
C LYS A 203 5.96 13.07 28.14
N ALA A 204 6.03 12.23 27.11
CA ALA A 204 6.53 12.62 25.80
C ALA A 204 5.62 13.66 25.12
N TYR A 205 4.30 13.54 25.28
CA TYR A 205 3.34 14.51 24.76
C TYR A 205 3.55 15.89 25.41
N ILE A 206 3.65 15.95 26.74
CA ILE A 206 3.89 17.21 27.47
C ILE A 206 5.25 17.82 27.11
N HIS A 207 6.27 16.99 26.88
CA HIS A 207 7.56 17.47 26.39
C HIS A 207 7.44 18.15 25.01
N CYS A 208 6.53 17.66 24.16
CA CYS A 208 6.34 18.19 22.80
C CYS A 208 5.38 19.39 22.75
N TYR A 209 4.43 19.48 23.68
CA TYR A 209 3.30 20.41 23.63
C TYR A 209 3.14 21.21 24.93
N ASP A 210 3.40 22.52 24.86
CA ASP A 210 3.37 23.42 26.04
C ASP A 210 1.97 23.69 26.62
N HIS A 211 0.92 23.42 25.84
CA HIS A 211 -0.47 23.66 26.24
C HIS A 211 -0.97 22.64 27.28
N MET A 212 -0.23 21.55 27.51
CA MET A 212 -0.57 20.52 28.47
C MET A 212 0.58 20.35 29.46
N LYS A 213 0.29 20.43 30.77
CA LYS A 213 1.30 20.31 31.84
C LYS A 213 1.07 19.15 32.80
N ASP A 214 -0.14 18.62 32.86
CA ASP A 214 -0.53 17.51 33.72
C ASP A 214 -0.57 16.18 32.93
N PRO A 215 0.35 15.22 33.21
CA PRO A 215 0.37 13.92 32.53
C PRO A 215 -0.93 13.13 32.66
N SER A 216 -1.69 13.33 33.74
CA SER A 216 -2.94 12.60 33.96
C SER A 216 -4.04 12.95 32.95
N GLN A 217 -3.97 14.14 32.36
CA GLN A 217 -4.95 14.65 31.39
C GLN A 217 -4.65 14.21 29.95
N VAL A 218 -3.41 13.77 29.67
CA VAL A 218 -3.00 13.40 28.29
C VAL A 218 -3.78 12.19 27.79
N GLY A 219 -3.89 11.13 28.60
CA GLY A 219 -4.62 9.92 28.22
C GLY A 219 -6.08 10.18 27.80
N PRO A 220 -6.88 10.88 28.64
CA PRO A 220 -8.22 11.33 28.29
C PRO A 220 -8.29 12.21 27.04
N LEU A 221 -7.37 13.17 26.88
CA LEU A 221 -7.29 14.04 25.71
C LEU A 221 -7.05 13.22 24.44
N LEU A 222 -6.03 12.36 24.44
CA LEU A 222 -5.70 11.51 23.30
C LEU A 222 -6.84 10.55 22.97
N LYS A 223 -7.57 10.04 23.98
CA LYS A 223 -8.72 9.17 23.75
C LYS A 223 -9.90 9.92 23.14
N ALA A 224 -10.10 11.19 23.48
CA ALA A 224 -11.15 12.01 22.90
C ALA A 224 -10.86 12.38 21.44
N GLU A 225 -9.60 12.71 21.13
CA GLU A 225 -9.19 13.16 19.80
C GLU A 225 -8.91 12.00 18.82
N TYR A 226 -8.34 10.90 19.33
CA TYR A 226 -7.97 9.72 18.57
C TYR A 226 -8.75 8.50 19.08
N SER A 227 -10.09 8.58 19.13
CA SER A 227 -10.94 7.46 19.55
C SER A 227 -11.02 6.38 18.47
N ASN A 228 -11.27 5.13 18.89
CA ASN A 228 -11.62 4.08 17.95
C ASN A 228 -12.98 4.39 17.32
N VAL A 229 -13.05 4.35 16.00
CA VAL A 229 -14.28 4.57 15.23
C VAL A 229 -14.58 3.31 14.43
N GLU A 230 -15.87 3.05 14.19
CA GLU A 230 -16.31 1.95 13.33
C GLU A 230 -16.14 2.30 11.84
N ASP A 231 -16.21 3.60 11.53
CA ASP A 231 -16.09 4.13 10.17
C ASP A 231 -15.68 5.61 10.16
N VAL A 232 -15.33 6.13 8.97
CA VAL A 232 -15.04 7.54 8.69
C VAL A 232 -15.81 7.99 7.45
N SER A 233 -15.90 9.30 7.21
CA SER A 233 -16.46 9.80 5.96
C SER A 233 -15.50 9.56 4.77
N ILE A 234 -16.03 9.59 3.55
CA ILE A 234 -15.22 9.55 2.32
C ILE A 234 -14.22 10.71 2.27
N GLU A 235 -14.62 11.89 2.69
CA GLU A 235 -13.76 13.07 2.74
C GLU A 235 -12.59 12.89 3.71
N GLU A 236 -12.87 12.40 4.92
CA GLU A 236 -11.84 12.12 5.92
C GLU A 236 -10.87 11.05 5.44
N MET A 237 -11.38 9.96 4.85
CA MET A 237 -10.55 8.92 4.23
C MET A 237 -9.61 9.50 3.15
N CYS A 238 -10.14 10.26 2.19
CA CYS A 238 -9.33 10.85 1.12
C CYS A 238 -8.27 11.82 1.65
N ASN A 239 -8.62 12.62 2.66
CA ASN A 239 -7.69 13.57 3.28
C ASN A 239 -6.56 12.86 4.01
N ILE A 240 -6.87 11.83 4.78
CA ILE A 240 -5.88 11.06 5.54
C ILE A 240 -4.98 10.25 4.61
N ILE A 241 -5.52 9.61 3.56
CA ILE A 241 -4.71 8.92 2.55
C ILE A 241 -3.76 9.91 1.90
N ARG A 242 -4.24 11.08 1.47
CA ARG A 242 -3.41 12.13 0.87
C ARG A 242 -2.31 12.58 1.83
N GLU A 243 -2.63 12.87 3.09
CA GLU A 243 -1.66 13.28 4.11
C GLU A 243 -0.60 12.18 4.36
N SER A 244 -0.99 10.90 4.32
CA SER A 244 -0.09 9.80 4.61
C SER A 244 0.94 9.51 3.52
N ILE A 245 0.59 9.69 2.23
CA ILE A 245 1.47 9.34 1.10
C ILE A 245 2.09 10.55 0.40
N SER A 246 1.61 11.77 0.65
CA SER A 246 2.14 12.96 -0.04
C SER A 246 3.57 13.27 0.37
N ILE A 247 4.37 13.66 -0.61
CA ILE A 247 5.72 14.19 -0.42
C ILE A 247 5.64 15.66 -0.83
N ASP A 248 6.04 16.57 0.06
CA ASP A 248 5.96 18.03 -0.16
C ASP A 248 4.57 18.51 -0.66
N GLY A 249 3.51 17.93 -0.09
CA GLY A 249 2.12 18.27 -0.41
C GLY A 249 1.60 17.73 -1.75
N LYS A 250 2.36 16.88 -2.45
CA LYS A 250 1.96 16.27 -3.72
C LYS A 250 1.90 14.75 -3.64
N ILE A 251 0.87 14.17 -4.24
CA ILE A 251 0.67 12.72 -4.29
C ILE A 251 1.66 12.12 -5.30
N PRO A 252 2.47 11.11 -4.91
CA PRO A 252 3.33 10.38 -5.83
C PRO A 252 2.50 9.62 -6.88
N CYS A 253 3.14 9.18 -7.96
CA CYS A 253 2.51 8.30 -8.95
C CYS A 253 2.20 6.95 -8.28
N THR A 254 0.95 6.73 -7.87
CA THR A 254 0.59 5.69 -6.91
C THR A 254 -0.23 4.58 -7.55
N LEU A 255 0.09 3.34 -7.22
CA LEU A 255 -0.73 2.16 -7.52
C LEU A 255 -1.27 1.54 -6.22
N LEU A 256 -2.58 1.38 -6.12
CA LEU A 256 -3.26 0.65 -5.04
C LEU A 256 -3.80 -0.67 -5.58
N VAL A 257 -3.29 -1.80 -5.10
CA VAL A 257 -3.84 -3.11 -5.49
C VAL A 257 -4.73 -3.68 -4.39
N LEU A 258 -5.98 -3.97 -4.75
CA LEU A 258 -6.96 -4.61 -3.88
C LEU A 258 -7.17 -6.07 -4.33
N ASP A 259 -6.46 -6.99 -3.68
CA ASP A 259 -6.54 -8.41 -4.02
C ASP A 259 -7.75 -9.10 -3.35
N GLU A 260 -8.24 -10.15 -3.99
CA GLU A 260 -9.40 -10.94 -3.55
C GLU A 260 -10.69 -10.14 -3.33
N ILE A 261 -10.85 -8.99 -3.99
CA ILE A 261 -12.00 -8.10 -3.78
C ILE A 261 -13.34 -8.81 -4.03
N GLN A 262 -13.41 -9.70 -5.03
CA GLN A 262 -14.61 -10.51 -5.31
C GLN A 262 -14.97 -11.41 -4.12
N GLN A 263 -13.97 -12.01 -3.47
CA GLN A 263 -14.23 -12.84 -2.30
C GLN A 263 -14.54 -12.01 -1.05
N PHE A 264 -14.05 -10.77 -0.98
CA PHE A 264 -14.33 -9.84 0.11
C PHE A 264 -15.78 -9.33 0.04
N ILE A 265 -16.23 -8.93 -1.15
CA ILE A 265 -17.64 -8.55 -1.40
C ILE A 265 -18.56 -9.75 -1.13
N GLY A 266 -18.18 -10.94 -1.62
CA GLY A 266 -18.96 -12.15 -1.40
C GLY A 266 -20.38 -12.01 -1.95
N GLN A 267 -21.38 -12.10 -1.07
CA GLN A 267 -22.80 -11.88 -1.39
C GLN A 267 -23.38 -10.60 -0.75
N ASP A 268 -22.52 -9.76 -0.16
CA ASP A 268 -22.95 -8.56 0.54
C ASP A 268 -23.02 -7.37 -0.43
N ALA A 269 -24.26 -6.98 -0.77
CA ALA A 269 -24.51 -5.85 -1.67
C ALA A 269 -24.06 -4.50 -1.07
N GLN A 270 -24.11 -4.34 0.25
CA GLN A 270 -23.68 -3.10 0.89
C GLN A 270 -22.15 -2.95 0.80
N ILE A 271 -21.40 -4.03 1.04
CA ILE A 271 -19.94 -4.00 0.84
C ILE A 271 -19.58 -3.71 -0.61
N ALA A 272 -20.34 -4.24 -1.57
CA ALA A 272 -20.14 -3.92 -3.00
C ALA A 272 -20.30 -2.41 -3.28
N LEU A 273 -21.36 -1.79 -2.73
CA LEU A 273 -21.59 -0.35 -2.84
C LEU A 273 -20.47 0.45 -2.17
N ASP A 274 -20.06 0.06 -0.95
CA ASP A 274 -18.98 0.75 -0.23
C ASP A 274 -17.65 0.70 -1.02
N VAL A 275 -17.32 -0.45 -1.62
CA VAL A 275 -16.13 -0.59 -2.48
C VAL A 275 -16.24 0.30 -3.72
N GLN A 276 -17.41 0.36 -4.34
CA GLN A 276 -17.66 1.23 -5.49
C GLN A 276 -17.48 2.71 -5.11
N GLU A 277 -18.09 3.16 -4.01
CA GLU A 277 -18.00 4.55 -3.54
C GLU A 277 -16.55 4.95 -3.22
N VAL A 278 -15.81 4.08 -2.53
CA VAL A 278 -14.40 4.35 -2.23
C VAL A 278 -13.56 4.40 -3.51
N THR A 279 -13.77 3.47 -4.44
CA THR A 279 -13.03 3.43 -5.71
C THR A 279 -13.29 4.71 -6.51
N GLU A 280 -14.54 5.15 -6.61
CA GLU A 280 -14.92 6.38 -7.32
C GLU A 280 -14.32 7.62 -6.64
N ALA A 281 -14.39 7.71 -5.31
CA ALA A 281 -13.84 8.83 -4.56
C ALA A 281 -12.32 8.95 -4.74
N LEU A 282 -11.59 7.85 -4.62
CA LEU A 282 -10.15 7.80 -4.81
C LEU A 282 -9.75 8.13 -6.26
N SER A 283 -10.49 7.63 -7.23
CA SER A 283 -10.29 7.90 -8.66
C SER A 283 -10.38 9.39 -9.00
N LYS A 284 -11.32 10.11 -8.37
CA LYS A 284 -11.59 11.54 -8.62
C LYS A 284 -10.77 12.49 -7.75
N GLN A 285 -10.54 12.14 -6.48
CA GLN A 285 -9.95 13.07 -5.50
C GLN A 285 -8.42 13.00 -5.42
N MET A 286 -7.79 12.05 -6.10
CA MET A 286 -6.33 11.86 -6.09
C MET A 286 -5.64 12.49 -7.31
N GLN A 287 -6.28 13.47 -7.97
CA GLN A 287 -5.68 14.35 -8.99
C GLN A 287 -5.02 13.60 -10.16
N GLY A 288 -5.63 12.51 -10.62
CA GLY A 288 -5.06 11.72 -11.71
C GLY A 288 -3.84 10.87 -11.33
N ARG A 289 -3.39 10.89 -10.05
CA ARG A 289 -2.13 10.28 -9.61
C ARG A 289 -2.24 8.86 -9.09
N LEU A 290 -3.45 8.41 -8.72
CA LEU A 290 -3.70 7.08 -8.15
C LEU A 290 -4.38 6.16 -9.16
N MET A 291 -3.75 5.03 -9.49
CA MET A 291 -4.37 3.88 -10.15
C MET A 291 -4.82 2.87 -9.10
N ILE A 292 -6.00 2.28 -9.29
CA ILE A 292 -6.54 1.18 -8.46
C ILE A 292 -6.65 -0.07 -9.34
#